data_AF-A0A7W2A7Y2-F1
#
_entry.id   AF-A0A7W2A7Y2-F1
#
_cell.length_a   1.000
_cell.length_b   1.000
_cell.length_c   1.000
_cell.angle_alpha   90.00
_cell.angle_beta   90.00
_cell.angle_gamma   90.00
#
_symmetry.space_group_name_H-M   'P 1'
#
loop_
_entity.id
_entity.type
_entity.pdbx_description
1 polymer ?
#
loop_
_entity_poly.entity_id
_entity_poly.type
_entity_poly.pdbx_seq_one_letter_code
_entity_poly.pdbx_strand_id
1 'polypeptide(L)'
;MKKNIYSLSGARTIISKTQSSPIGLMDHLQSKEMHGSTSHSYSSFHSEAPYISEELSKFGLKLGEKDRERYVNSFLKKKVLTIWKGQRPLIKAAPMLPKLLETTIYQNVYLELKPMISVSYHEDFDLPLMPFTLFGWLQYAKLAARTAGKQCDILYWDELVEFFQQCSNLELLNDLHEE
;
A
#
# COMPACT_ATOMS: atom_id res chain seq x y z
N MET A 1 17.74 -47.29 4.25
CA MET A 1 16.39 -47.86 4.00
C MET A 1 15.75 -48.28 5.32
N LYS A 2 14.74 -47.55 5.78
CA LYS A 2 13.63 -48.06 6.61
C LYS A 2 12.41 -47.23 6.20
N LYS A 3 11.46 -47.89 5.53
CA LYS A 3 10.19 -47.34 5.06
C LYS A 3 9.20 -47.44 6.22
N ASN A 4 8.65 -46.32 6.67
CA ASN A 4 7.48 -46.33 7.54
C ASN A 4 6.24 -46.16 6.67
N ILE A 5 5.41 -47.20 6.68
CA ILE A 5 4.08 -47.27 6.10
C ILE A 5 3.12 -47.15 7.28
N TYR A 6 2.24 -46.16 7.27
CA TYR A 6 1.00 -46.24 8.03
C TYR A 6 -0.18 -45.87 7.13
N SER A 7 -1.18 -46.75 7.24
CA SER A 7 -2.36 -46.93 6.43
C SER A 7 -3.47 -45.93 6.74
N LEU A 8 -4.23 -45.62 5.69
CA LEU A 8 -5.53 -44.94 5.65
C LEU A 8 -6.58 -45.61 6.54
N SER A 9 -7.45 -44.80 7.16
CA SER A 9 -8.84 -45.16 7.48
C SER A 9 -9.64 -43.90 7.82
N GLY A 10 -10.83 -43.75 7.22
CA GLY A 10 -11.86 -42.82 7.73
C GLY A 10 -12.50 -41.87 6.72
N ALA A 11 -13.02 -42.37 5.60
CA ALA A 11 -14.00 -41.63 4.81
C ALA A 11 -15.31 -41.43 5.60
N ARG A 12 -15.78 -40.20 5.71
CA ARG A 12 -17.21 -39.88 5.85
C ARG A 12 -17.57 -38.71 4.95
N THR A 13 -18.16 -39.06 3.82
CA THR A 13 -18.98 -38.21 2.97
C THR A 13 -20.20 -37.72 3.74
N ILE A 14 -20.40 -36.40 3.80
CA ILE A 14 -21.75 -35.83 3.93
C ILE A 14 -21.88 -34.75 2.85
N ILE A 15 -22.50 -35.17 1.76
CA ILE A 15 -23.12 -34.30 0.77
C ILE A 15 -24.39 -33.77 1.42
N SER A 16 -24.61 -32.45 1.41
CA SER A 16 -25.96 -31.88 1.54
C SER A 16 -26.07 -30.53 0.84
N LYS A 17 -26.58 -30.61 -0.39
CA LYS A 17 -27.62 -29.79 -1.03
C LYS A 17 -27.37 -28.28 -1.23
N THR A 18 -27.12 -27.99 -2.50
CA THR A 18 -27.54 -26.81 -3.25
C THR A 18 -29.02 -26.46 -3.08
N GLN A 19 -29.33 -25.17 -2.88
CA GLN A 19 -30.55 -24.48 -3.32
C GLN A 19 -30.16 -23.00 -3.55
N SER A 20 -29.88 -22.57 -4.80
CA SER A 20 -30.79 -22.17 -5.88
C SER A 20 -31.56 -20.87 -5.62
N SER A 21 -31.22 -19.86 -6.43
CA SER A 21 -31.82 -18.54 -6.58
C SER A 21 -33.35 -18.56 -6.74
N PRO A 22 -34.08 -17.50 -6.31
CA PRO A 22 -35.47 -17.32 -6.72
C PRO A 22 -35.53 -16.45 -7.99
N ILE A 23 -35.80 -17.10 -9.12
CA ILE A 23 -36.40 -16.48 -10.31
C ILE A 23 -37.83 -16.97 -10.40
N GLY A 24 -38.76 -16.03 -10.62
CA GLY A 24 -39.99 -16.27 -11.38
C GLY A 24 -41.18 -16.78 -10.59
N LEU A 25 -42.10 -15.87 -10.26
CA LEU A 25 -43.53 -16.21 -10.26
C LEU A 25 -44.20 -15.41 -11.39
N MET A 26 -44.87 -16.18 -12.24
CA MET A 26 -45.52 -15.79 -13.48
C MET A 26 -46.75 -14.90 -13.27
N ASP A 27 -46.94 -14.01 -14.24
CA ASP A 27 -48.17 -13.74 -14.99
C ASP A 27 -49.49 -14.27 -14.43
N HIS A 28 -50.39 -13.34 -14.09
CA HIS A 28 -51.56 -13.03 -14.92
C HIS A 28 -52.42 -12.00 -14.19
N LEU A 29 -52.80 -10.90 -14.87
CA LEU A 29 -54.20 -10.49 -15.01
C LEU A 29 -54.30 -9.26 -15.94
N GLN A 30 -54.81 -9.56 -17.14
CA GLN A 30 -55.78 -8.79 -17.93
C GLN A 30 -55.41 -7.40 -18.45
N SER A 31 -55.15 -7.44 -19.77
CA SER A 31 -55.30 -6.36 -20.73
C SER A 31 -56.70 -5.73 -20.67
N LYS A 32 -56.76 -4.40 -20.63
CA LYS A 32 -57.90 -3.62 -21.07
C LYS A 32 -57.39 -2.37 -21.77
N GLU A 33 -57.47 -2.39 -23.10
CA GLU A 33 -57.24 -1.24 -23.96
C GLU A 33 -58.26 -0.14 -23.65
N MET A 34 -57.77 1.08 -23.42
CA MET A 34 -58.50 2.29 -23.78
C MET A 34 -57.51 3.35 -24.26
N HIS A 35 -57.79 3.84 -25.47
CA HIS A 35 -57.15 5.00 -26.09
C HIS A 35 -57.25 6.24 -25.20
N GLY A 36 -56.13 6.97 -25.11
CA GLY A 36 -56.08 8.28 -24.46
C GLY A 36 -54.74 8.96 -24.74
N SER A 37 -54.62 9.58 -25.91
CA SER A 37 -53.51 10.48 -26.25
C SER A 37 -53.41 11.60 -25.21
N THR A 38 -52.36 11.59 -24.39
CA THR A 38 -51.99 12.76 -23.60
C THR A 38 -50.47 12.85 -23.49
N SER A 39 -49.92 13.82 -24.21
CA SER A 39 -48.53 14.21 -24.22
C SER A 39 -48.10 14.65 -22.82
N HIS A 40 -47.35 13.81 -22.10
CA HIS A 40 -46.62 14.23 -20.91
C HIS A 40 -45.13 14.36 -21.26
N SER A 41 -44.69 15.61 -21.36
CA SER A 41 -43.28 15.99 -21.36
C SER A 41 -42.57 15.32 -20.18
N TYR A 42 -41.67 14.41 -20.48
CA TYR A 42 -40.66 14.00 -19.52
C TYR A 42 -39.76 15.20 -19.24
N SER A 43 -39.88 15.74 -18.03
CA SER A 43 -38.87 16.61 -17.44
C SER A 43 -37.58 15.80 -17.35
N SER A 44 -36.60 16.15 -18.19
CA SER A 44 -35.25 15.62 -18.08
C SER A 44 -34.67 16.06 -16.74
N PHE A 45 -34.63 15.14 -15.78
CA PHE A 45 -33.75 15.29 -14.64
C PHE A 45 -32.33 15.31 -15.18
N HIS A 46 -31.79 16.52 -15.38
CA HIS A 46 -30.35 16.72 -15.45
C HIS A 46 -29.78 16.20 -14.14
N SER A 47 -29.21 15.00 -14.19
CA SER A 47 -28.34 14.50 -13.15
C SER A 47 -27.12 15.42 -13.14
N GLU A 48 -27.17 16.48 -12.34
CA GLU A 48 -25.98 17.23 -11.97
C GLU A 48 -25.05 16.23 -11.26
N ALA A 49 -24.06 15.73 -12.01
CA ALA A 49 -22.97 15.00 -11.42
C ALA A 49 -22.39 15.89 -10.30
N PRO A 50 -22.22 15.37 -9.07
CA PRO A 50 -21.62 16.16 -8.02
C PRO A 50 -20.24 16.61 -8.52
N TYR A 51 -20.11 17.92 -8.73
CA TYR A 51 -18.85 18.56 -9.04
C TYR A 51 -17.97 18.38 -7.80
N ILE A 52 -17.21 17.29 -7.78
CA ILE A 52 -16.12 17.10 -6.82
C ILE A 52 -15.10 18.16 -7.23
N SER A 53 -15.10 19.28 -6.52
CA SER A 53 -14.05 20.27 -6.63
C SER A 53 -12.73 19.56 -6.31
N GLU A 54 -11.87 19.40 -7.31
CA GLU A 54 -10.46 19.04 -7.14
C GLU A 54 -9.70 20.22 -6.50
N GLU A 55 -10.23 20.81 -5.43
CA GLU A 55 -9.44 21.71 -4.62
C GLU A 55 -8.38 20.84 -3.94
N LEU A 56 -7.18 20.86 -4.51
CA LEU A 56 -5.98 20.23 -3.96
C LEU A 56 -5.94 20.54 -2.47
N SER A 57 -6.20 19.51 -1.67
CA SER A 57 -6.32 19.64 -0.23
C SER A 57 -5.05 20.31 0.30
N LYS A 58 -5.19 21.51 0.86
CA LYS A 58 -4.10 22.31 1.42
C LYS A 58 -3.58 21.71 2.74
N PHE A 59 -3.57 20.38 2.88
CA PHE A 59 -2.81 19.68 3.90
C PHE A 59 -1.31 19.74 3.57
N GLY A 60 -0.76 20.94 3.56
CA GLY A 60 0.68 21.15 3.61
C GLY A 60 1.12 21.06 5.06
N LEU A 61 1.74 19.94 5.44
CA LEU A 61 2.48 19.85 6.70
C LEU A 61 3.57 20.94 6.67
N LYS A 62 3.34 22.05 7.37
CA LYS A 62 4.34 23.12 7.51
C LYS A 62 5.35 22.70 8.56
N LEU A 63 6.44 22.09 8.12
CA LEU A 63 7.58 21.81 9.00
C LEU A 63 8.27 23.12 9.42
N GLY A 64 8.59 23.20 10.71
CA GLY A 64 9.23 24.36 11.32
C GLY A 64 10.74 24.22 11.44
N GLU A 65 11.35 25.19 12.13
CA GLU A 65 12.79 25.21 12.41
C GLU A 65 13.23 24.03 13.30
N LYS A 66 12.38 23.60 14.23
CA LYS A 66 12.64 22.45 15.10
C LYS A 66 12.76 21.15 14.31
N ASP A 67 11.91 20.94 13.30
CA ASP A 67 11.94 19.74 12.46
C ASP A 67 13.19 19.73 11.59
N ARG A 68 13.58 20.91 11.08
CA ARG A 68 14.84 21.11 10.35
C ARG A 68 16.04 20.72 11.21
N GLU A 69 16.12 21.25 12.42
CA GLU A 69 17.22 20.96 13.35
C GLU A 69 17.25 19.48 13.74
N ARG A 70 16.10 18.89 14.05
CA ARG A 70 15.98 17.46 14.36
C ARG A 70 16.50 16.62 13.19
N TYR A 71 16.11 16.94 11.96
CA TYR A 71 16.58 16.23 10.77
C TYR A 71 18.09 16.34 10.60
N VAL A 72 18.64 17.56 10.65
CA VAL A 72 20.09 17.80 10.46
C VAL A 72 20.91 17.10 11.53
N ASN A 73 20.39 16.96 12.75
CA ASN A 73 21.09 16.38 13.88
C ASN A 73 20.83 14.87 14.07
N SER A 74 19.83 14.28 13.42
CA SER A 74 19.54 12.84 13.55
C SER A 74 20.67 12.00 12.96
N PHE A 75 21.33 11.23 13.84
CA PHE A 75 22.34 10.25 13.45
C PHE A 75 21.72 9.09 12.68
N LEU A 76 20.53 8.63 13.08
CA LEU A 76 19.86 7.48 12.48
C LEU A 76 19.45 7.77 11.03
N LYS A 77 18.89 8.95 10.74
CA LYS A 77 18.57 9.36 9.36
C LYS A 77 19.80 9.38 8.47
N LYS A 78 20.95 9.90 8.97
CA LYS A 78 22.23 9.85 8.25
C LYS A 78 22.71 8.41 8.02
N LYS A 79 22.53 7.54 9.00
CA LYS A 79 22.92 6.13 8.90
C LYS A 79 22.06 5.37 7.88
N VAL A 80 20.75 5.56 7.89
CA VAL A 80 19.82 5.02 6.88
C VAL A 80 20.26 5.43 5.47
N LEU A 81 20.50 6.72 5.25
CA LEU A 81 20.96 7.22 3.95
C LEU A 81 22.36 6.69 3.57
N THR A 82 23.22 6.41 4.54
CA THR A 82 24.55 5.84 4.28
C THR A 82 24.45 4.40 3.81
N ILE A 83 23.63 3.58 4.47
CA ILE A 83 23.33 2.20 4.04
C ILE A 83 22.71 2.23 2.65
N TRP A 84 21.70 3.09 2.43
CA TRP A 84 21.06 3.25 1.13
C TRP A 84 22.07 3.52 0.02
N LYS A 85 22.99 4.48 0.21
CA LYS A 85 24.02 4.80 -0.79
C LYS A 85 24.91 3.60 -1.14
N GLY A 86 25.23 2.75 -0.15
CA GLY A 86 26.00 1.53 -0.37
C GLY A 86 25.25 0.48 -1.20
N GLN A 87 23.94 0.31 -0.94
CA GLN A 87 23.10 -0.68 -1.61
C GLN A 87 22.51 -0.20 -2.94
N ARG A 88 22.48 1.11 -3.17
CA ARG A 88 21.84 1.74 -4.34
C ARG A 88 22.28 1.17 -5.70
N PRO A 89 23.57 0.93 -5.99
CA PRO A 89 23.97 0.35 -7.28
C PRO A 89 23.39 -1.06 -7.49
N LEU A 90 23.35 -1.86 -6.42
CA LEU A 90 22.82 -3.21 -6.44
C LEU A 90 21.30 -3.20 -6.68
N ILE A 91 20.56 -2.34 -5.97
CA ILE A 91 19.12 -2.16 -6.18
C ILE A 91 18.81 -1.70 -7.61
N LYS A 92 19.58 -0.77 -8.17
CA LYS A 92 19.38 -0.29 -9.55
C LYS A 92 19.67 -1.35 -10.61
N ALA A 93 20.58 -2.28 -10.33
CA ALA A 93 20.89 -3.39 -11.23
C ALA A 93 19.90 -4.57 -11.10
N ALA A 94 19.24 -4.71 -9.95
CA ALA A 94 18.39 -5.86 -9.64
C ALA A 94 17.28 -6.15 -10.67
N PRO A 95 16.57 -5.16 -11.24
CA PRO A 95 15.53 -5.41 -12.24
C PRO A 95 16.03 -6.02 -13.56
N MET A 96 17.33 -5.98 -13.81
CA MET A 96 17.94 -6.61 -15.00
C MET A 96 18.26 -8.10 -14.78
N LEU A 97 18.08 -8.59 -13.55
CA LEU A 97 18.39 -9.97 -13.17
C LEU A 97 17.13 -10.84 -13.22
N PRO A 98 17.28 -12.17 -13.27
CA PRO A 98 16.15 -13.08 -13.10
C PRO A 98 15.38 -12.81 -11.80
N LYS A 99 14.04 -12.93 -11.86
CA LYS A 99 13.12 -12.60 -10.77
C LYS A 99 13.51 -13.15 -9.39
N LEU A 100 14.04 -14.37 -9.34
CA LEU A 100 14.51 -14.99 -8.08
C LEU A 100 15.65 -14.20 -7.44
N LEU A 101 16.66 -13.81 -8.24
CA LEU A 101 17.79 -13.01 -7.78
C LEU A 101 17.37 -11.59 -7.45
N GLU A 102 16.51 -10.99 -8.26
CA GLU A 102 15.89 -9.69 -7.97
C GLU A 102 15.25 -9.72 -6.58
N THR A 103 14.29 -10.62 -6.34
CA THR A 103 13.58 -10.72 -5.05
C THR A 103 14.56 -10.93 -3.88
N THR A 104 15.60 -11.74 -4.08
CA THR A 104 16.62 -12.01 -3.05
C THR A 104 17.41 -10.74 -2.71
N ILE A 105 17.77 -9.93 -3.72
CA ILE A 105 18.46 -8.65 -3.50
C ILE A 105 17.57 -7.68 -2.72
N TYR A 106 16.31 -7.52 -3.13
CA TYR A 106 15.39 -6.62 -2.42
C TYR A 106 15.18 -7.06 -0.96
N GLN A 107 15.03 -8.36 -0.72
CA GLN A 107 14.89 -8.91 0.63
C GLN A 107 16.14 -8.65 1.49
N ASN A 108 17.34 -8.88 0.96
CA ASN A 108 18.57 -8.66 1.70
C ASN A 108 18.76 -7.19 2.08
N VAL A 109 18.52 -6.28 1.14
CA VAL A 109 18.61 -4.84 1.40
C VAL A 109 17.53 -4.38 2.38
N TYR A 110 16.33 -4.95 2.29
CA TYR A 110 15.26 -4.70 3.26
C TYR A 110 15.68 -5.10 4.67
N LEU A 111 16.19 -6.32 4.85
CA LEU A 111 16.62 -6.83 6.16
C LEU A 111 17.76 -5.99 6.77
N GLU A 112 18.64 -5.43 5.93
CA GLU A 112 19.70 -4.53 6.38
C GLU A 112 19.16 -3.16 6.81
N LEU A 113 18.19 -2.61 6.09
CA LEU A 113 17.59 -1.30 6.37
C LEU A 113 16.58 -1.33 7.53
N LYS A 114 15.78 -2.40 7.63
CA LYS A 114 14.67 -2.55 8.59
C LYS A 114 15.04 -2.13 10.02
N PRO A 115 16.11 -2.66 10.65
CA PRO A 115 16.43 -2.31 12.04
C PRO A 115 16.75 -0.83 12.21
N MET A 116 17.42 -0.21 11.23
CA MET A 116 17.75 1.22 11.31
C MET A 116 16.52 2.10 11.07
N ILE A 117 15.62 1.67 10.19
CA ILE A 117 14.36 2.36 9.93
C ILE A 117 13.45 2.29 11.15
N SER A 118 13.31 1.12 11.78
CA SER A 118 12.47 0.95 12.98
C SER A 118 12.90 1.91 14.10
N VAL A 119 14.19 1.91 14.45
CA VAL A 119 14.68 2.82 15.50
C VAL A 119 14.54 4.30 15.09
N SER A 120 14.83 4.64 13.82
CA SER A 120 14.72 6.02 13.32
C SER A 120 13.28 6.53 13.27
N TYR A 121 12.33 5.64 12.98
CA TYR A 121 10.90 5.93 12.97
C TYR A 121 10.41 6.30 14.38
N HIS A 122 10.82 5.52 15.38
CA HIS A 122 10.46 5.78 16.78
C HIS A 122 11.14 7.01 17.40
N GLU A 123 12.13 7.63 16.74
CA GLU A 123 12.60 8.98 17.12
C GLU A 123 11.56 10.08 16.79
N ASP A 124 10.72 9.85 15.79
CA ASP A 124 9.78 10.85 15.28
C ASP A 124 8.33 10.57 15.71
N PHE A 125 7.96 9.30 15.87
CA PHE A 125 6.59 8.87 16.11
C PHE A 125 6.45 7.84 17.24
N ASP A 126 5.43 8.04 18.07
CA ASP A 126 5.02 7.09 19.12
C ASP A 126 3.94 6.10 18.63
N LEU A 127 3.78 5.94 17.32
CA LEU A 127 2.80 5.04 16.70
C LEU A 127 3.45 3.69 16.36
N PRO A 128 2.67 2.61 16.13
CA PRO A 128 3.21 1.37 15.60
C PRO A 128 3.79 1.57 14.20
N LEU A 129 4.95 0.96 13.96
CA LEU A 129 5.53 0.90 12.62
C LEU A 129 4.76 -0.14 11.80
N MET A 130 4.07 0.30 10.76
CA MET A 130 3.32 -0.52 9.81
C MET A 130 3.56 0.03 8.41
N PRO A 131 3.25 -0.70 7.33
CA PRO A 131 3.50 -0.22 5.96
C PRO A 131 2.95 1.20 5.70
N PHE A 132 1.71 1.47 6.11
CA PHE A 132 1.11 2.82 5.96
C PHE A 132 1.89 3.90 6.72
N THR A 133 2.26 3.65 7.99
CA THR A 133 2.97 4.65 8.81
C THR A 133 4.43 4.80 8.39
N LEU A 134 5.05 3.74 7.86
CA LEU A 134 6.37 3.78 7.24
C LEU A 134 6.39 4.72 6.04
N PHE A 135 5.44 4.59 5.11
CA PHE A 135 5.38 5.50 3.96
C PHE A 135 5.13 6.95 4.39
N GLY A 136 4.26 7.17 5.39
CA GLY A 136 4.07 8.49 5.99
C GLY A 136 5.38 9.07 6.54
N TRP A 137 6.16 8.26 7.25
CA TRP A 137 7.45 8.66 7.79
C TRP A 137 8.49 8.95 6.71
N LEU A 138 8.59 8.14 5.66
CA LEU A 138 9.50 8.39 4.56
C LEU A 138 9.18 9.73 3.86
N GLN A 139 7.89 10.03 3.66
CA GLN A 139 7.46 11.32 3.11
C GLN A 139 7.79 12.48 4.06
N TYR A 140 7.59 12.29 5.36
CA TYR A 140 8.00 13.26 6.39
C TYR A 140 9.52 13.52 6.35
N ALA A 141 10.34 12.47 6.31
CA ALA A 141 11.80 12.57 6.27
C ALA A 141 12.28 13.30 4.99
N LYS A 142 11.66 13.01 3.84
CA LYS A 142 11.88 13.75 2.59
C LYS A 142 11.54 15.24 2.73
N LEU A 143 10.38 15.56 3.32
CA LEU A 143 9.94 16.93 3.51
C LEU A 143 10.89 17.68 4.47
N ALA A 144 11.35 17.02 5.53
CA ALA A 144 12.33 17.57 6.47
C ALA A 144 13.70 17.80 5.81
N ALA A 145 14.15 16.89 4.94
CA ALA A 145 15.34 17.09 4.12
C ALA A 145 15.21 18.32 3.21
N ARG A 146 14.02 18.52 2.63
CA ARG A 146 13.71 19.69 1.80
C ARG A 146 13.77 20.99 2.58
N THR A 147 13.16 21.05 3.77
CA THR A 147 13.24 22.25 4.62
C THR A 147 14.65 22.51 5.16
N ALA A 148 15.47 21.47 5.29
CA ALA A 148 16.88 21.56 5.62
C ALA A 148 17.79 21.92 4.42
N GLY A 149 17.24 22.08 3.21
CA GLY A 149 18.02 22.40 2.01
C GLY A 149 18.96 21.27 1.54
N LYS A 150 18.73 20.03 1.97
CA LYS A 150 19.57 18.87 1.64
C LYS A 150 19.10 18.18 0.36
N GLN A 151 19.37 18.79 -0.79
CA GLN A 151 18.85 18.33 -2.08
C GLN A 151 19.20 16.87 -2.41
N CYS A 152 20.44 16.42 -2.15
CA CYS A 152 20.82 15.03 -2.39
C CYS A 152 20.03 14.05 -1.50
N ASP A 153 19.77 14.41 -0.24
CA ASP A 153 19.01 13.56 0.67
C ASP A 153 17.57 13.41 0.21
N ILE A 154 16.95 14.46 -0.35
CA ILE A 154 15.60 14.39 -0.92
C ILE A 154 15.53 13.29 -1.98
N LEU A 155 16.52 13.24 -2.88
CA LEU A 155 16.58 12.21 -3.93
C LEU A 155 16.72 10.81 -3.33
N TYR A 156 17.54 10.63 -2.30
CA TYR A 156 17.71 9.34 -1.66
C TYR A 156 16.46 8.90 -0.88
N TRP A 157 15.74 9.82 -0.24
CA TRP A 157 14.47 9.51 0.39
C TRP A 157 13.40 9.15 -0.64
N ASP A 158 13.38 9.79 -1.81
CA ASP A 158 12.49 9.41 -2.92
C ASP A 158 12.79 7.99 -3.42
N GLU A 159 14.06 7.69 -3.66
CA GLU A 159 14.45 6.34 -4.07
C GLU A 159 14.13 5.29 -3.00
N LEU A 160 14.24 5.63 -1.71
CA LEU A 160 13.80 4.75 -0.62
C LEU A 160 12.29 4.52 -0.65
N VAL A 161 11.48 5.55 -0.90
CA VAL A 161 10.02 5.40 -1.06
C VAL A 161 9.71 4.41 -2.19
N GLU A 162 10.34 4.59 -3.35
CA GLU A 162 10.17 3.67 -4.49
C GLU A 162 10.60 2.24 -4.14
N PHE A 163 11.74 2.09 -3.46
CA PHE A 163 12.23 0.79 -3.00
C PHE A 163 11.22 0.10 -2.06
N PHE A 164 10.71 0.81 -1.06
CA PHE A 164 9.73 0.24 -0.14
C PHE A 164 8.39 -0.07 -0.81
N GLN A 165 8.00 0.68 -1.85
CA GLN A 165 6.85 0.31 -2.69
C GLN A 165 7.09 -1.02 -3.41
N GLN A 166 8.28 -1.25 -3.95
CA GLN A 166 8.63 -2.55 -4.56
C GLN A 166 8.65 -3.67 -3.51
N CYS A 167 9.20 -3.43 -2.32
CA CYS A 167 9.13 -4.39 -1.22
C CYS A 167 7.69 -4.72 -0.85
N SER A 168 6.78 -3.73 -0.85
CA SER A 168 5.35 -3.96 -0.61
C SER A 168 4.73 -4.84 -1.70
N ASN A 169 5.05 -4.61 -2.97
CA ASN A 169 4.55 -5.41 -4.10
C ASN A 169 5.08 -6.86 -4.07
N LEU A 170 6.24 -7.07 -3.46
CA LEU A 170 6.87 -8.38 -3.27
C LEU A 170 6.49 -9.03 -1.93
N GLU A 171 5.54 -8.44 -1.17
CA GLU A 171 5.08 -8.93 0.13
C GLU A 171 6.20 -9.03 1.19
N LEU A 172 7.26 -8.22 1.06
CA LEU A 172 8.41 -8.21 1.96
C LEU A 172 8.20 -7.38 3.24
N LEU A 173 7.08 -6.66 3.35
CA LEU A 173 6.78 -5.77 4.49
C LEU A 173 5.83 -6.40 5.53
N ASN A 174 5.46 -7.67 5.36
CA ASN A 174 4.46 -8.33 6.19
C ASN A 174 4.89 -8.43 7.67
N ASP A 175 6.20 -8.50 7.90
CA ASP A 175 6.84 -8.57 9.22
C ASP A 175 6.91 -7.22 9.95
N LEU A 176 6.32 -6.16 9.39
CA LEU A 176 6.08 -4.89 10.09
C LEU A 176 4.76 -4.91 10.88
N HIS A 177 3.85 -5.86 10.62
CA HIS A 177 2.58 -5.94 11.35
C HIS A 177 2.67 -6.64 12.71
N GLU A 178 3.83 -7.21 13.06
CA GLU A 178 3.97 -8.18 14.16
C GLU A 178 4.74 -7.67 15.41
N GLU A 179 4.99 -6.36 15.54
CA GLU A 179 5.63 -5.76 16.74
C GLU A 179 4.65 -4.95 17.63
#